data_AF-A0A9W6RLN6-F1
#
_entry.id   AF-A0A9W6RLN6-F1
#
_cell.length_a   1.000
_cell.length_b   1.000
_cell.length_c   1.000
_cell.angle_alpha   90.00
_cell.angle_beta   90.00
_cell.angle_gamma   90.00
#
_symmetry.space_group_name_H-M   'P 1'
#
loop_
_entity.id
_entity.type
_entity.pdbx_description
1 polymer ?
#
loop_
_entity_poly.entity_id
_entity_poly.type
_entity_poly.pdbx_seq_one_letter_code
_entity_poly.pdbx_strand_id
1 'polypeptide(L)'
;MIWLTWRQHRVQAFAGLALIGLAALVFLPYGHAIRGAYDQHGVGPCLVHGTGGDDCQSAMSAFMSRFNGIANHLLTWFTPIPGLIGAVVGGSLLGREYEHGTWRLAWTQAVPRTRWLTAKVLLVGLGIVTITASLSAVFGWFRAPIDNVSSRFSSGAFDLEGLSLTGYTLFAFAAGVLAGQLFRRTVPAMVAAFAAFMALRLPVEFWLR
;
A
#
# COMPACT_ATOMS: atom_id res chain seq x y z
N MET A 1 -13.22 5.74 -24.27
CA MET A 1 -12.11 5.13 -23.52
C MET A 1 -12.43 4.98 -22.03
N ILE A 2 -12.64 6.09 -21.30
CA ILE A 2 -12.86 6.10 -19.83
C ILE A 2 -13.95 5.11 -19.37
N TRP A 3 -15.11 5.09 -20.03
CA TRP A 3 -16.20 4.17 -19.71
C TRP A 3 -15.84 2.68 -19.85
N LEU A 4 -15.07 2.33 -20.89
CA LEU A 4 -14.65 0.96 -21.13
C LEU A 4 -13.57 0.53 -20.13
N THR A 5 -12.61 1.41 -19.85
CA THR A 5 -11.61 1.21 -18.80
C THR A 5 -12.28 1.02 -17.44
N TRP A 6 -13.28 1.84 -17.12
CA TRP A 6 -14.09 1.68 -15.89
C TRP A 6 -14.75 0.30 -15.83
N ARG A 7 -15.44 -0.15 -16.89
CA ARG A 7 -16.08 -1.46 -16.90
C ARG A 7 -15.08 -2.62 -16.76
N GLN A 8 -13.89 -2.51 -17.34
CA GLN A 8 -12.84 -3.52 -17.23
C GLN A 8 -12.27 -3.61 -15.81
N HIS A 9 -12.05 -2.46 -15.15
CA HIS A 9 -11.37 -2.34 -13.86
C HIS A 9 -12.30 -2.17 -12.65
N ARG A 10 -13.63 -2.13 -12.83
CA ARG A 10 -14.59 -1.95 -11.72
C ARG A 10 -14.41 -2.94 -10.57
N VAL A 11 -14.07 -4.20 -10.87
CA VAL A 11 -13.85 -5.23 -9.84
C VAL A 11 -12.62 -4.91 -9.01
N GLN A 12 -11.54 -4.42 -9.64
CA GLN A 12 -10.34 -3.97 -8.95
C GLN A 12 -10.61 -2.71 -8.12
N ALA A 13 -11.43 -1.79 -8.64
CA ALA A 13 -11.86 -0.61 -7.89
C ALA A 13 -12.67 -0.99 -6.64
N PHE A 14 -13.65 -1.90 -6.77
CA PHE A 14 -14.42 -2.41 -5.64
C PHE A 14 -13.55 -3.19 -4.65
N ALA A 15 -12.60 -4.00 -5.13
CA ALA A 15 -11.64 -4.69 -4.27
C ALA A 15 -10.75 -3.69 -3.49
N GLY A 16 -10.29 -2.63 -4.15
CA GLY A 16 -9.53 -1.54 -3.51
C GLY A 16 -10.35 -0.81 -2.44
N LEU A 17 -11.62 -0.48 -2.73
CA LEU A 17 -12.52 0.12 -1.75
C LEU A 17 -12.80 -0.83 -0.58
N ALA A 18 -12.98 -2.13 -0.85
CA ALA A 18 -13.15 -3.14 0.19
C ALA A 18 -11.90 -3.26 1.07
N LEU A 19 -10.69 -3.20 0.47
CA LEU A 19 -9.44 -3.17 1.22
C LEU A 19 -9.34 -1.94 2.13
N ILE A 20 -9.71 -0.76 1.65
CA ILE A 20 -9.79 0.45 2.50
C ILE A 20 -10.81 0.26 3.62
N GLY A 21 -11.99 -0.29 3.32
CA GLY A 21 -13.02 -0.56 4.31
C GLY A 21 -12.56 -1.54 5.39
N LEU A 22 -11.91 -2.64 5.01
CA LEU A 22 -11.34 -3.61 5.93
C LEU A 22 -10.21 -3.00 6.77
N ALA A 23 -9.33 -2.23 6.14
CA ALA A 23 -8.28 -1.50 6.85
C ALA A 23 -8.88 -0.52 7.86
N ALA A 24 -9.95 0.21 7.51
CA ALA A 24 -10.64 1.10 8.44
C ALA A 24 -11.30 0.32 9.58
N LEU A 25 -11.97 -0.80 9.30
CA LEU A 25 -12.58 -1.66 10.32
C LEU A 25 -11.58 -2.19 11.34
N VAL A 26 -10.34 -2.46 10.92
CA VAL A 26 -9.26 -2.89 11.81
C VAL A 26 -8.60 -1.68 12.48
N PHE A 27 -8.16 -0.68 11.73
CA PHE A 27 -7.32 0.40 12.28
C PHE A 27 -8.08 1.43 13.12
N LEU A 28 -9.37 1.69 12.85
CA LEU A 28 -10.16 2.64 13.64
C LEU A 28 -10.34 2.21 15.12
N PRO A 29 -10.86 1.00 15.44
CA PRO A 29 -11.05 0.60 16.82
C PRO A 29 -9.72 0.47 17.57
N TYR A 30 -8.68 -0.05 16.91
CA TYR A 30 -7.35 -0.12 17.51
C TYR A 30 -6.74 1.28 17.72
N GLY A 31 -6.95 2.22 16.80
CA GLY A 31 -6.50 3.61 16.94
C GLY A 31 -7.14 4.32 18.12
N HIS A 32 -8.45 4.08 18.34
CA HIS A 32 -9.16 4.57 19.54
C HIS A 32 -8.63 3.93 20.82
N ALA A 33 -8.38 2.61 20.83
CA ALA A 33 -7.80 1.93 21.99
C ALA A 33 -6.40 2.45 22.34
N ILE A 34 -5.57 2.74 21.34
CA ILE A 34 -4.23 3.33 21.53
C ILE A 34 -4.34 4.72 22.12
N ARG A 35 -5.21 5.58 21.58
CA ARG A 35 -5.43 6.94 22.11
C ARG A 35 -5.96 6.91 23.54
N GLY A 36 -6.93 6.04 23.82
CA GLY A 36 -7.44 5.83 25.17
C GLY A 36 -6.34 5.42 26.14
N ALA A 37 -5.47 4.48 25.76
CA ALA A 37 -4.32 4.08 26.57
C ALA A 37 -3.28 5.21 26.73
N TYR A 38 -3.04 5.99 25.67
CA TYR A 38 -2.11 7.12 25.66
C TYR A 38 -2.56 8.22 26.65
N ASP A 39 -3.86 8.51 26.69
CA ASP A 39 -4.45 9.50 27.61
C ASP A 39 -4.54 8.96 29.04
N GLN A 40 -5.01 7.71 29.22
CA GLN A 40 -5.17 7.09 30.55
C GLN A 40 -3.86 6.88 31.29
N HIS A 41 -2.78 6.55 30.56
CA HIS A 41 -1.45 6.32 31.15
C HIS A 41 -0.62 7.61 31.26
N GLY A 42 -1.18 8.77 30.89
CA GLY A 42 -0.49 10.07 31.02
C GLY A 42 0.77 10.20 30.17
N VAL A 43 0.89 9.43 29.09
CA VAL A 43 2.09 9.41 28.23
C VAL A 43 2.29 10.78 27.55
N GLY A 44 1.20 11.42 27.11
CA GLY A 44 1.25 12.76 26.54
C GLY A 44 1.80 13.83 27.49
N PRO A 45 1.23 14.00 28.70
CA PRO A 45 1.77 14.88 29.72
C PRO A 45 3.22 14.60 30.08
N CYS A 46 3.63 13.32 30.14
CA CYS A 46 5.03 12.99 30.40
C CYS A 46 5.98 13.49 29.29
N LEU A 47 5.65 13.23 28.02
CA LEU A 47 6.49 13.64 26.88
C LEU A 47 6.67 15.16 26.80
N VAL A 48 5.68 15.94 27.24
CA VAL A 48 5.71 17.40 27.21
C VAL A 48 6.49 17.99 28.39
N HIS A 49 6.33 17.45 29.59
CA HIS A 49 6.91 18.07 30.80
C HIS A 49 8.31 17.54 31.13
N GLY A 50 8.70 16.35 30.64
CA GLY A 50 10.03 15.79 30.90
C GLY A 50 10.36 15.52 32.38
N THR A 51 9.40 15.69 33.28
CA THR A 51 9.57 15.68 34.75
C THR A 51 9.15 14.36 35.41
N GLY A 52 8.74 13.35 34.65
CA GLY A 52 8.41 12.04 35.21
C GLY A 52 9.66 11.18 35.27
N GLY A 53 10.16 10.85 36.46
CA GLY A 53 11.25 9.89 36.67
C GLY A 53 10.90 8.46 36.22
N ASP A 54 11.31 7.45 36.98
CA ASP A 54 11.11 6.02 36.65
C ASP A 54 9.66 5.63 36.28
N ASP A 55 8.67 6.36 36.79
CA ASP A 55 7.24 6.19 36.48
C ASP A 55 6.88 6.51 35.02
N CYS A 56 7.55 7.48 34.39
CA CYS A 56 7.30 7.75 32.98
C CYS A 56 7.93 6.70 32.08
N GLN A 57 9.17 6.30 32.38
CA GLN A 57 9.86 5.29 31.59
C GLN A 57 9.17 3.92 31.67
N SER A 58 8.61 3.58 32.84
CA SER A 58 7.77 2.38 33.00
C SER A 58 6.43 2.48 32.26
N ALA A 59 5.73 3.63 32.28
CA ALA A 59 4.53 3.84 31.48
C ALA A 59 4.80 3.75 29.97
N MET A 60 5.91 4.32 29.50
CA MET A 60 6.36 4.29 28.11
C MET A 60 6.66 2.86 27.64
N SER A 61 7.40 2.10 28.46
CA SER A 61 7.77 0.71 28.16
C SER A 61 6.58 -0.24 28.23
N ALA A 62 5.64 -0.05 29.16
CA ALA A 62 4.38 -0.80 29.22
C ALA A 62 3.49 -0.52 27.98
N PHE A 63 3.40 0.74 27.56
CA PHE A 63 2.71 1.11 26.32
C PHE A 63 3.38 0.47 25.10
N MET A 64 4.70 0.61 24.97
CA MET A 64 5.44 0.05 23.84
C MET A 64 5.40 -1.47 23.80
N SER A 65 5.61 -2.17 24.90
CA SER A 65 5.52 -3.64 24.93
C SER A 65 4.16 -4.17 24.47
N ARG A 66 3.07 -3.48 24.81
CA ARG A 66 1.71 -3.86 24.40
C ARG A 66 1.44 -3.63 22.91
N PHE A 67 1.93 -2.53 22.34
CA PHE A 67 1.60 -2.15 20.96
C PHE A 67 2.67 -2.53 19.93
N ASN A 68 3.94 -2.69 20.33
CA ASN A 68 5.05 -2.99 19.44
C ASN A 68 5.00 -4.43 18.90
N GLY A 69 4.52 -5.39 19.70
CA GLY A 69 4.31 -6.77 19.23
C GLY A 69 3.27 -6.87 18.10
N ILE A 70 2.15 -6.14 18.24
CA ILE A 70 1.11 -6.06 17.22
C ILE A 70 1.61 -5.31 15.98
N ALA A 71 2.35 -4.20 16.19
CA ALA A 71 2.94 -3.44 15.10
C ALA A 71 3.90 -4.30 14.26
N ASN A 72 4.84 -5.01 14.89
CA ASN A 72 5.80 -5.85 14.16
C ASN A 72 5.13 -7.00 13.40
N HIS A 73 4.13 -7.68 13.99
CA HIS A 73 3.40 -8.72 13.27
C HIS A 73 2.59 -8.18 12.09
N LEU A 74 1.91 -7.06 12.25
CA LEU A 74 1.21 -6.40 11.14
C LEU A 74 2.18 -6.00 10.03
N LEU A 75 3.35 -5.49 10.38
CA LEU A 75 4.34 -5.03 9.41
C LEU A 75 4.82 -6.15 8.49
N THR A 76 5.16 -7.33 9.03
CA THR A 76 5.63 -8.47 8.22
C THR A 76 4.58 -8.94 7.20
N TRP A 77 3.31 -8.99 7.59
CA TRP A 77 2.22 -9.42 6.69
C TRP A 77 1.84 -8.37 5.65
N PHE A 78 2.07 -7.09 5.94
CA PHE A 78 1.72 -5.99 5.05
C PHE A 78 2.81 -5.67 4.01
N THR A 79 4.07 -6.05 4.23
CA THR A 79 5.18 -5.82 3.28
C THR A 79 4.92 -6.32 1.84
N PRO A 80 4.34 -7.51 1.59
CA PRO A 80 4.11 -7.97 0.21
C PRO A 80 2.87 -7.37 -0.45
N ILE A 81 1.95 -6.77 0.31
CA ILE A 81 0.65 -6.27 -0.19
C ILE A 81 0.82 -5.25 -1.32
N PRO A 82 1.73 -4.26 -1.23
CA PRO A 82 1.93 -3.29 -2.30
C PRO A 82 2.32 -3.94 -3.62
N GLY A 83 3.23 -4.93 -3.53
CA GLY A 83 3.68 -5.72 -4.67
C GLY A 83 2.54 -6.51 -5.30
N LEU A 84 1.72 -7.16 -4.49
CA LEU A 84 0.57 -7.94 -4.96
C LEU A 84 -0.45 -7.05 -5.68
N ILE A 85 -0.84 -5.93 -5.07
CA ILE A 85 -1.79 -4.98 -5.66
C ILE A 85 -1.26 -4.47 -7.00
N GLY A 86 -0.02 -3.97 -7.02
CA GLY A 86 0.60 -3.44 -8.24
C GLY A 86 0.72 -4.50 -9.33
N ALA A 87 1.20 -5.71 -9.00
CA ALA A 87 1.39 -6.78 -9.97
C ALA A 87 0.06 -7.28 -10.58
N VAL A 88 -0.98 -7.45 -9.76
CA VAL A 88 -2.31 -7.89 -10.23
C VAL A 88 -2.94 -6.83 -11.12
N VAL A 89 -2.96 -5.57 -10.67
CA VAL A 89 -3.57 -4.48 -11.44
C VAL A 89 -2.77 -4.21 -12.72
N GLY A 90 -1.44 -4.11 -12.63
CA GLY A 90 -0.55 -3.84 -13.76
C GLY A 90 -0.50 -4.99 -14.77
N GLY A 91 -0.33 -6.23 -14.32
CA GLY A 91 -0.27 -7.42 -15.18
C GLY A 91 -1.58 -7.65 -15.95
N SER A 92 -2.71 -7.35 -15.33
CA SER A 92 -4.02 -7.44 -16.00
C SER A 92 -4.28 -6.35 -17.05
N LEU A 93 -3.59 -5.21 -16.98
CA LEU A 93 -3.90 -4.02 -17.78
C LEU A 93 -3.81 -4.29 -19.29
N LEU A 94 -2.73 -4.94 -19.70
CA LEU A 94 -2.42 -5.31 -21.09
C LEU A 94 -2.57 -6.80 -21.34
N GLY A 95 -2.17 -7.66 -20.40
CA GLY A 95 -2.25 -9.11 -20.55
C GLY A 95 -3.67 -9.58 -20.88
N ARG A 96 -4.69 -8.99 -20.25
CA ARG A 96 -6.09 -9.38 -20.44
C ARG A 96 -6.62 -8.99 -21.82
N GLU A 97 -6.13 -7.89 -22.36
CA GLU A 97 -6.50 -7.46 -23.72
C GLU A 97 -5.85 -8.30 -24.80
N TYR A 98 -4.61 -8.73 -24.56
CA TYR A 98 -3.93 -9.66 -25.45
C TYR A 98 -4.60 -11.04 -25.45
N GLU A 99 -4.98 -11.56 -24.28
CA GLU A 99 -5.68 -12.84 -24.15
C GLU A 99 -7.06 -12.84 -24.82
N HIS A 100 -7.85 -11.78 -24.65
CA HIS A 100 -9.18 -11.69 -25.26
C HIS A 100 -9.17 -11.14 -26.70
N GLY A 101 -8.00 -10.77 -27.23
CA GLY A 101 -7.87 -10.22 -28.59
C GLY A 101 -8.50 -8.85 -28.80
N THR A 102 -8.92 -8.16 -27.73
CA THR A 102 -9.62 -6.86 -27.80
C THR A 102 -8.74 -5.75 -28.38
N TRP A 103 -7.42 -5.92 -28.30
CA TRP A 103 -6.44 -4.99 -28.85
C TRP A 103 -6.62 -4.76 -30.36
N ARG A 104 -7.12 -5.75 -31.11
CA ARG A 104 -7.34 -5.65 -32.56
C ARG A 104 -8.39 -4.58 -32.88
N LEU A 105 -9.50 -4.60 -32.15
CA LEU A 105 -10.56 -3.60 -32.28
C LEU A 105 -10.07 -2.22 -31.85
N ALA A 106 -9.35 -2.14 -30.73
CA ALA A 106 -8.81 -0.88 -30.21
C ALA A 106 -7.85 -0.20 -31.20
N TRP A 107 -7.03 -0.97 -31.92
CA TRP A 107 -6.08 -0.43 -32.90
C TRP A 107 -6.69 -0.07 -34.26
N THR A 108 -7.90 -0.54 -34.56
CA THR A 108 -8.65 -0.11 -35.75
C THR A 108 -9.44 1.19 -35.54
N GLN A 109 -9.57 1.65 -34.30
CA GLN A 109 -10.24 2.93 -34.02
C GLN A 109 -9.32 4.11 -34.34
N ALA A 110 -9.91 5.27 -34.62
CA ALA A 110 -9.21 6.52 -34.96
C ALA A 110 -8.30 7.09 -33.84
N VAL A 111 -8.19 6.41 -32.69
CA VAL A 111 -7.38 6.85 -31.57
C VAL A 111 -5.97 6.26 -31.68
N PRO A 112 -4.90 7.09 -31.63
CA PRO A 112 -3.53 6.59 -31.73
C PRO A 112 -3.17 5.71 -30.53
N ARG A 113 -2.33 4.69 -30.78
CA ARG A 113 -1.95 3.65 -29.81
C ARG A 113 -1.31 4.23 -28.54
N THR A 114 -0.48 5.26 -28.69
CA THR A 114 0.19 5.95 -27.57
C THR A 114 -0.82 6.63 -26.66
N ARG A 115 -1.73 7.45 -27.23
CA ARG A 115 -2.78 8.14 -26.46
C ARG A 115 -3.71 7.16 -25.75
N TRP A 116 -4.03 6.03 -26.37
CA TRP A 116 -4.80 4.96 -25.74
C TRP A 116 -4.08 4.37 -24.52
N LEU A 117 -2.82 3.97 -24.68
CA LEU A 117 -2.03 3.39 -23.60
C LEU A 117 -1.83 4.38 -22.45
N THR A 118 -1.41 5.61 -22.76
CA THR A 118 -1.15 6.65 -21.77
C THR A 118 -2.41 6.97 -20.97
N ALA A 119 -3.57 7.13 -21.63
CA ALA A 119 -4.83 7.38 -20.93
C ALA A 119 -5.21 6.23 -19.99
N LYS A 120 -4.95 4.97 -20.39
CA LYS A 120 -5.27 3.79 -19.58
C LYS A 120 -4.37 3.67 -18.35
N VAL A 121 -3.06 3.83 -18.56
CA VAL A 121 -2.05 3.81 -17.50
C VAL A 121 -2.29 4.95 -16.51
N LEU A 122 -2.55 6.17 -17.00
CA LEU A 122 -2.82 7.31 -16.12
C LEU A 122 -4.10 7.12 -15.31
N LEU A 123 -5.19 6.65 -15.91
CA LEU A 123 -6.45 6.48 -15.20
C LEU A 123 -6.34 5.41 -14.10
N VAL A 124 -5.74 4.27 -14.41
CA VAL A 124 -5.56 3.18 -13.43
C VAL A 124 -4.51 3.55 -12.39
N GLY A 125 -3.40 4.17 -12.81
CA GLY A 125 -2.35 4.66 -11.91
C GLY A 125 -2.87 5.70 -10.92
N LEU A 126 -3.73 6.63 -11.36
CA LEU A 126 -4.38 7.60 -10.48
C LEU A 126 -5.27 6.90 -9.46
N GLY A 127 -6.02 5.87 -9.87
CA GLY A 127 -6.80 5.04 -8.95
C GLY A 127 -5.94 4.31 -7.91
N ILE A 128 -4.77 3.81 -8.30
CA ILE A 128 -3.80 3.21 -7.36
C ILE A 128 -3.35 4.26 -6.36
N VAL A 129 -2.90 5.43 -6.83
CA VAL A 129 -2.44 6.53 -5.98
C VAL A 129 -3.50 6.94 -4.98
N THR A 130 -4.76 7.12 -5.41
CA THR A 130 -5.83 7.53 -4.48
C THR A 130 -6.11 6.47 -3.42
N ILE A 131 -6.14 5.18 -3.81
CA ILE A 131 -6.37 4.08 -2.87
C ILE A 131 -5.21 3.96 -1.87
N THR A 132 -3.97 3.96 -2.35
CA THR A 132 -2.79 3.77 -1.49
C THR A 132 -2.51 4.99 -0.63
N ALA A 133 -2.71 6.21 -1.15
CA ALA A 133 -2.63 7.41 -0.33
C ALA A 133 -3.69 7.44 0.76
N SER A 134 -4.92 7.00 0.46
CA SER A 134 -5.98 6.88 1.47
C SER A 134 -5.62 5.85 2.54
N LEU A 135 -5.13 4.68 2.13
CA LEU A 135 -4.69 3.63 3.05
C LEU A 135 -3.54 4.10 3.95
N SER A 136 -2.56 4.80 3.36
CA SER A 136 -1.44 5.37 4.11
C SER A 136 -1.89 6.47 5.08
N ALA A 137 -2.86 7.29 4.69
CA ALA A 137 -3.44 8.30 5.58
C ALA A 137 -4.18 7.67 6.77
N VAL A 138 -4.95 6.60 6.55
CA VAL A 138 -5.60 5.83 7.63
C VAL A 138 -4.56 5.21 8.56
N PHE A 139 -3.48 4.64 7.99
CA PHE A 139 -2.40 4.03 8.77
C PHE A 139 -1.62 5.07 9.61
N GLY A 140 -1.24 6.20 9.00
CA GLY A 140 -0.58 7.29 9.71
C GLY A 140 -1.47 7.91 10.80
N TRP A 141 -2.78 8.04 10.54
CA TRP A 141 -3.73 8.45 11.58
C TRP A 141 -3.73 7.45 12.73
N PHE A 142 -3.76 6.15 12.47
CA PHE A 142 -3.71 5.09 13.47
C PHE A 142 -2.42 5.11 14.30
N ARG A 143 -1.28 5.41 13.67
CA ARG A 143 0.03 5.35 14.31
C ARG A 143 0.46 6.64 15.01
N ALA A 144 -0.16 7.79 14.75
CA ALA A 144 0.23 9.09 15.29
C ALA A 144 0.62 9.13 16.80
N PRO A 145 -0.08 8.45 17.75
CA PRO A 145 0.34 8.43 19.15
C PRO A 145 1.60 7.59 19.42
N ILE A 146 1.78 6.50 18.66
CA ILE A 146 2.97 5.65 18.72
C ILE A 146 4.17 6.40 18.15
N ASP A 147 3.96 7.25 17.16
CA ASP A 147 4.99 8.08 16.53
C ASP A 147 5.48 9.25 17.41
N ASN A 148 4.70 9.64 18.42
CA ASN A 148 5.15 10.61 19.41
C ASN A 148 6.12 9.98 20.42
N VAL A 149 6.03 8.66 20.61
CA VAL A 149 6.83 7.91 21.57
C VAL A 149 8.00 7.18 20.90
N SER A 150 7.80 6.70 19.67
CA SER A 150 8.80 6.03 18.83
C SER A 150 9.02 6.82 17.55
N SER A 151 10.21 6.74 16.96
CA SER A 151 10.46 7.46 15.71
C SER A 151 9.61 6.94 14.56
N ARG A 152 9.05 7.89 13.80
CA ARG A 152 8.37 7.68 12.51
C ARG A 152 9.23 6.98 11.47
N PHE A 153 10.55 7.03 11.65
CA PHE A 153 11.55 6.38 10.78
C PHE A 153 11.91 4.96 11.21
N SER A 154 11.15 4.35 12.13
CA SER A 154 11.29 2.92 12.38
C SER A 154 11.02 2.14 11.08
N SER A 155 11.90 1.19 10.78
CA SER A 155 12.03 0.55 9.45
C SER A 155 10.69 0.04 8.88
N GLY A 156 9.86 -0.58 9.71
CA GLY A 156 8.54 -1.04 9.28
C GLY A 156 7.50 0.08 9.13
N ALA A 157 7.46 1.05 10.02
CA ALA A 157 6.50 2.16 9.94
C ALA A 157 6.70 2.96 8.65
N PHE A 158 7.96 3.16 8.26
CA PHE A 158 8.32 3.90 7.07
C PHE A 158 7.75 3.31 5.78
N ASP A 159 7.54 1.99 5.69
CA ASP A 159 7.03 1.36 4.46
C ASP A 159 5.53 1.52 4.23
N LEU A 160 4.78 1.74 5.31
CA LEU A 160 3.33 1.89 5.28
C LEU A 160 2.91 3.37 5.40
N GLU A 161 3.79 4.23 5.90
CA GLU A 161 3.55 5.66 6.04
C GLU A 161 4.01 6.51 4.86
N GLY A 162 3.18 7.50 4.54
CA GLY A 162 3.47 8.52 3.55
C GLY A 162 3.51 7.98 2.13
N LEU A 163 4.59 8.32 1.42
CA LEU A 163 4.71 8.09 -0.03
C LEU A 163 5.33 6.73 -0.39
N SER A 164 5.94 6.03 0.57
CA SER A 164 6.63 4.76 0.35
C SER A 164 5.67 3.69 -0.18
N LEU A 165 4.53 3.49 0.49
CA LEU A 165 3.48 2.55 0.10
C LEU A 165 3.01 2.79 -1.35
N THR A 166 2.77 4.06 -1.68
CA THR A 166 2.36 4.48 -3.03
C THR A 166 3.49 4.28 -4.04
N GLY A 167 4.75 4.54 -3.66
CA GLY A 167 5.91 4.30 -4.51
C GLY A 167 6.08 2.81 -4.86
N TYR A 168 6.01 1.93 -3.85
CA TYR A 168 6.15 0.49 -4.04
C TYR A 168 5.04 -0.12 -4.88
N THR A 169 3.79 0.30 -4.66
CA THR A 169 2.65 -0.12 -5.49
C THR A 169 2.78 0.35 -6.93
N LEU A 170 3.16 1.62 -7.17
CA LEU A 170 3.37 2.15 -8.51
C LEU A 170 4.52 1.46 -9.24
N PHE A 171 5.61 1.15 -8.53
CA PHE A 171 6.72 0.39 -9.07
C PHE A 171 6.27 -1.01 -9.52
N ALA A 172 5.57 -1.74 -8.65
CA ALA A 172 5.03 -3.06 -8.99
C ALA A 172 3.99 -3.00 -10.11
N PHE A 173 3.18 -1.93 -10.16
CA PHE A 173 2.26 -1.66 -11.26
C PHE A 173 2.98 -1.46 -12.59
N ALA A 174 4.01 -0.62 -12.62
CA ALA A 174 4.81 -0.39 -13.83
C ALA A 174 5.49 -1.69 -14.31
N ALA A 175 6.07 -2.47 -13.38
CA ALA A 175 6.62 -3.79 -13.68
C ALA A 175 5.55 -4.75 -14.23
N GLY A 176 4.34 -4.73 -13.65
CA GLY A 176 3.17 -5.46 -14.14
C GLY A 176 2.77 -5.09 -15.56
N VAL A 177 2.71 -3.80 -15.87
CA VAL A 177 2.38 -3.31 -17.23
C VAL A 177 3.42 -3.77 -18.24
N LEU A 178 4.71 -3.66 -17.90
CA LEU A 178 5.81 -4.13 -18.75
C LEU A 178 5.78 -5.65 -18.96
N ALA A 179 5.56 -6.41 -17.89
CA ALA A 179 5.41 -7.87 -17.98
C ALA A 179 4.17 -8.25 -18.80
N GLY A 180 3.05 -7.54 -18.65
CA GLY A 180 1.84 -7.74 -19.44
C GLY A 180 2.07 -7.51 -20.94
N GLN A 181 2.90 -6.53 -21.28
CA GLN A 181 3.31 -6.27 -22.66
C GLN A 181 4.20 -7.39 -23.23
N LEU A 182 5.15 -7.89 -22.42
CA LEU A 182 6.12 -8.90 -22.84
C LEU A 182 5.49 -10.29 -22.98
N PHE A 183 4.80 -10.76 -21.92
CA PHE A 183 4.23 -12.10 -21.86
C PHE A 183 2.91 -12.22 -22.61
N ARG A 184 2.19 -11.10 -22.83
CA ARG A 184 0.88 -11.06 -23.48
C ARG A 184 -0.17 -12.00 -22.84
N ARG A 185 0.07 -12.38 -21.57
CA ARG A 185 -0.78 -13.22 -20.74
C ARG A 185 -0.86 -12.63 -19.34
N THR A 186 -2.03 -12.70 -18.72
CA THR A 186 -2.33 -12.10 -17.43
C THR A 186 -1.58 -12.78 -16.30
N VAL A 187 -1.76 -14.09 -16.12
CA VAL A 187 -1.20 -14.85 -15.00
C VAL A 187 0.34 -14.81 -15.00
N PRO A 188 1.05 -15.11 -16.11
CA PRO A 188 2.50 -15.03 -16.15
C PRO A 188 3.03 -13.62 -15.88
N ALA A 189 2.33 -12.58 -16.35
CA ALA A 189 2.72 -11.19 -16.09
C ALA A 189 2.60 -10.81 -14.60
N MET A 190 1.51 -11.24 -13.95
CA MET A 190 1.33 -11.01 -12.50
C MET A 190 2.44 -11.68 -11.69
N VAL A 191 2.74 -12.94 -12.00
CA VAL A 191 3.79 -13.70 -11.31
C VAL A 191 5.16 -13.07 -11.52
N ALA A 192 5.50 -12.72 -12.77
CA ALA A 192 6.78 -12.10 -13.08
C ALA A 192 6.97 -10.74 -12.40
N ALA A 193 5.93 -9.90 -12.38
CA ALA A 193 5.98 -8.59 -11.74
C ALA A 193 6.09 -8.70 -10.22
N PHE A 194 5.34 -9.62 -9.60
CA PHE A 194 5.44 -9.86 -8.17
C PHE A 194 6.81 -10.45 -7.78
N ALA A 195 7.33 -11.39 -8.57
CA ALA A 195 8.66 -11.94 -8.38
C ALA A 195 9.75 -10.85 -8.50
N ALA A 196 9.66 -9.97 -9.50
CA ALA A 196 10.57 -8.84 -9.65
C ALA A 196 10.51 -7.87 -8.45
N PHE A 197 9.30 -7.58 -7.96
CA PHE A 197 9.12 -6.77 -6.75
C PHE A 197 9.79 -7.42 -5.53
N MET A 198 9.53 -8.71 -5.29
CA MET A 198 10.14 -9.44 -4.17
C MET A 198 11.67 -9.56 -4.32
N ALA A 199 12.17 -9.82 -5.53
CA ALA A 199 13.60 -9.92 -5.80
C ALA A 199 14.36 -8.62 -5.50
N LEU A 200 13.70 -7.46 -5.62
CA LEU A 200 14.27 -6.17 -5.21
C LEU A 200 14.04 -5.87 -3.74
N ARG A 201 12.88 -6.28 -3.20
CA ARG A 201 12.49 -5.93 -1.83
C ARG A 201 13.21 -6.77 -0.79
N LEU A 202 13.38 -8.07 -1.00
CA LEU A 202 14.03 -8.96 -0.03
C LEU A 202 15.49 -8.56 0.23
N PRO A 203 16.32 -8.25 -0.78
CA PRO A 203 17.68 -7.78 -0.51
C PRO A 203 17.72 -6.50 0.30
N VAL A 204 16.80 -5.55 0.04
CA VAL A 204 16.72 -4.32 0.81
C VAL A 204 16.34 -4.59 2.26
N GLU A 205 15.42 -5.52 2.51
CA GLU A 205 15.01 -5.85 3.88
C GLU A 205 16.08 -6.59 4.68
N PHE A 206 16.82 -7.51 4.03
CA PHE A 206 17.77 -8.37 4.73
C PHE A 206 19.21 -7.85 4.79
N TRP A 207 19.60 -6.97 3.85
CA TRP A 207 21.01 -6.55 3.71
C TRP A 207 21.22 -5.05 3.94
N LEU A 208 20.21 -4.22 3.73
CA LEU A 208 20.32 -2.75 3.81
C LEU A 208 19.66 -2.15 5.07
N ARG A 209 18.94 -2.97 5.86
CA ARG A 209 18.22 -2.58 7.07
C ARG A 209 18.67 -3.42 8.25
#